data_AF-A0A839WJ12-F1
#
_entry.id   AF-A0A839WJ12-F1
#
_cell.length_a   1.000
_cell.length_b   1.000
_cell.length_c   1.000
_cell.angle_alpha   90.00
_cell.angle_beta   90.00
_cell.angle_gamma   90.00
#
_symmetry.space_group_name_H-M   'P 1'
#
loop_
_entity.id
_entity.type
_entity.pdbx_description
1 polymer ?
#
loop_
_entity_poly.entity_id
_entity_poly.type
_entity_poly.pdbx_seq_one_letter_code
_entity_poly.pdbx_strand_id
1 'polypeptide(L)' 'MLRTEWAAGLVSSTIANVNRGKDTPPFSVTDFTLHFTKTPTTTGPVTLDEAMRTWS' A
#
# COMPACT_ATOMS: atom_id res chain seq x y z
N MET A 1 8.69 -5.65 12.21
CA MET A 1 7.37 -6.23 11.90
C MET A 1 6.93 -5.68 10.55
N LEU A 2 6.90 -6.53 9.53
CA LEU A 2 6.43 -6.24 8.15
C LEU A 2 5.67 -7.46 7.61
N ARG A 3 6.09 -8.67 8.02
CA ARG A 3 5.44 -9.95 7.70
C ARG A 3 4.00 -10.06 8.22
N THR A 4 3.73 -9.65 9.46
CA THR A 4 2.37 -9.75 10.05
C THR A 4 1.38 -8.81 9.36
N GLU A 5 1.82 -7.60 9.04
CA GLU A 5 1.03 -6.63 8.29
C GLU A 5 0.77 -7.11 6.86
N TRP A 6 1.78 -7.70 6.21
CA TRP A 6 1.60 -8.34 4.90
C TRP A 6 0.57 -9.47 4.91
N ALA A 7 0.60 -10.32 5.94
CA ALA A 7 -0.37 -11.39 6.09
C ALA A 7 -1.79 -10.84 6.31
N ALA A 8 -1.93 -9.80 7.13
CA ALA A 8 -3.21 -9.12 7.33
C ALA A 8 -3.73 -8.45 6.05
N GLY A 9 -2.85 -7.81 5.28
CA GLY A 9 -3.18 -7.21 3.98
C GLY A 9 -3.63 -8.26 2.96
N LEU A 10 -2.95 -9.42 2.91
CA LEU A 10 -3.32 -10.52 2.00
C LEU A 10 -4.73 -11.04 2.31
N VAL A 11 -5.02 -11.34 3.58
CA VAL A 11 -6.34 -11.82 4.01
C VAL A 11 -7.41 -10.78 3.71
N SER A 12 -7.17 -9.51 4.05
CA SER A 12 -8.13 -8.42 3.85
C SER A 12 -8.43 -8.18 2.36
N SER A 13 -7.40 -8.13 1.52
CA SER A 13 -7.57 -7.95 0.06
C SER A 13 -8.34 -9.11 -0.58
N THR A 14 -8.18 -10.32 -0.08
CA THR A 14 -8.93 -11.49 -0.56
C THR A 14 -10.42 -11.34 -0.25
N ILE A 15 -10.75 -11.04 1.01
CA ILE A 15 -12.15 -10.83 1.44
C ILE A 15 -12.78 -9.66 0.68
N ALA A 16 -12.05 -8.55 0.50
CA ALA A 16 -12.54 -7.39 -0.22
C ALA A 16 -12.84 -7.70 -1.69
N ASN A 17 -11.96 -8.43 -2.38
CA ASN A 17 -12.18 -8.80 -3.78
C ASN A 17 -13.31 -9.81 -3.98
N VAL A 18 -13.54 -10.71 -3.02
CA VAL A 18 -14.70 -11.63 -3.05
C VAL A 18 -16.01 -10.86 -2.94
N ASN A 19 -16.04 -9.78 -2.16
CA ASN A 19 -17.25 -9.00 -1.88
C ASN A 19 -17.36 -7.71 -2.71
N ARG A 20 -16.45 -7.49 -3.67
CA ARG A 20 -16.45 -6.26 -4.48
C ARG A 20 -17.66 -6.21 -5.42
N GLY A 21 -18.17 -5.01 -5.66
CA GLY A 21 -19.19 -4.79 -6.70
C GLY A 21 -18.63 -5.08 -8.10
N LYS A 22 -19.52 -5.39 -9.05
CA LYS A 22 -19.13 -5.70 -10.44
C LYS A 22 -18.30 -4.59 -11.08
N ASP A 23 -18.65 -3.34 -10.76
CA ASP A 23 -18.01 -2.14 -11.30
C ASP A 23 -16.90 -1.58 -10.40
N THR A 24 -16.65 -2.20 -9.24
CA THR A 24 -15.58 -1.78 -8.33
C THR A 24 -14.24 -2.33 -8.80
N PRO A 25 -13.19 -1.51 -8.98
CA PRO A 25 -11.85 -1.99 -9.29
C PRO A 25 -11.33 -3.03 -8.28
N PRO A 26 -10.45 -3.95 -8.70
CA PRO A 26 -9.87 -4.92 -7.78
C PRO A 26 -8.96 -4.23 -6.75
N PHE A 27 -9.00 -4.72 -5.51
CA PHE A 27 -8.17 -4.22 -4.42
C PHE A 27 -6.82 -4.95 -4.38
N SER A 28 -5.75 -4.20 -4.13
CA SER A 28 -4.39 -4.71 -3.90
C SER A 28 -4.18 -5.07 -2.42
N VAL A 29 -3.22 -5.94 -2.15
CA VAL A 29 -2.73 -6.21 -0.78
C VAL A 29 -2.29 -4.92 -0.08
N THR A 30 -1.66 -4.01 -0.84
CA THR A 30 -1.12 -2.75 -0.31
C THR A 30 -2.19 -1.76 0.15
N ASP A 31 -3.43 -1.90 -0.34
CA ASP A 31 -4.54 -1.01 0.03
C ASP A 31 -4.97 -1.21 1.50
N PHE A 32 -4.57 -2.33 2.11
CA PHE A 32 -4.87 -2.70 3.50
C PHE A 32 -3.65 -2.69 4.41
N THR A 33 -2.55 -2.07 3.98
CA THR A 33 -1.30 -1.99 4.74
C THR A 33 -0.91 -0.53 4.94
N LEU A 34 -0.60 -0.14 6.17
CA LEU A 34 -0.28 1.24 6.57
C LEU A 34 1.06 1.69 6.00
N HIS A 35 2.07 0.82 6.02
CA HIS A 35 3.43 1.18 5.61
C HIS A 35 3.67 1.14 4.10
N PHE A 36 2.66 0.78 3.30
CA PHE A 36 2.69 0.86 1.84
C PHE A 36 1.77 1.94 1.29
N THR A 37 1.33 2.88 2.14
CA THR A 37 0.66 4.10 1.66
C THR A 37 1.51 4.64 0.52
N LYS A 38 0.95 4.60 -0.68
CA LYS A 38 1.64 4.94 -1.92
C LYS A 38 1.95 6.43 -1.81
N THR A 39 3.11 6.76 -1.22
CA THR A 39 3.71 8.09 -1.36
C THR A 39 3.73 8.29 -2.87
N PRO A 40 3.19 9.40 -3.40
CA PRO A 40 3.17 9.64 -4.83
C PRO A 40 4.60 9.44 -5.29
N THR A 41 4.82 8.34 -6.00
CA THR A 41 6.14 7.87 -6.35
C THR A 41 6.72 8.93 -7.24
N THR A 42 7.62 9.75 -6.69
CA THR A 42 8.79 10.22 -7.42
C THR A 42 9.28 8.98 -8.17
N THR A 43 9.22 9.04 -9.49
CA THR A 43 9.38 7.92 -10.43
C THR A 43 10.85 7.48 -10.49
N GLY A 44 11.43 7.12 -9.36
CA GLY A 44 12.85 6.77 -9.20
C GLY A 44 13.30 6.80 -7.73
N PRO A 45 14.49 6.23 -7.42
CA PRO A 45 15.11 6.39 -6.11
C PRO A 45 15.31 7.88 -5.81
N VAL A 46 14.78 8.34 -4.68
CA VAL A 46 15.01 9.71 -4.18
C VAL A 46 16.36 9.79 -3.48
N THR A 47 16.99 10.96 -3.57
CA THR A 47 18.24 11.21 -2.84
C THR A 47 17.98 11.36 -1.33
N LEU A 48 19.01 11.18 -0.50
CA LEU A 48 18.90 11.37 0.96
C LEU A 48 18.38 12.77 1.31
N ASP A 49 18.86 13.80 0.61
CA ASP A 49 18.44 15.18 0.82
C ASP A 49 16.96 15.41 0.51
N GLU A 50 16.45 14.74 -0.52
CA GLU A 50 15.04 14.82 -0.92
C GLU A 50 14.13 14.13 0.09
N ALA A 51 14.55 12.97 0.61
CA ALA A 51 13.83 12.26 1.66
C ALA A 51 13.72 13.11 2.94
N MET A 52 14.82 13.74 3.36
CA MET A 52 14.86 14.58 4.57
C MET A 52 13.91 15.78 4.48
N ARG A 53 13.68 16.35 3.29
CA ARG A 53 12.75 17.48 3.09
C ARG A 53 11.29 17.10 3.19
N THR A 54 10.94 15.82 2.97
CA THR A 54 9.54 15.35 3.05
C THR A 54 9.09 14.96 4.45
N TRP A 55 10.00 14.95 5.43
CA TRP A 55 9.73 14.54 6.81
C TRP A 55 9.48 15.70 7.79
N SER A 56 9.60 16.95 7.33
CA SER A 56 9.20 18.14 8.09
C SER A 56 7.69 18.37 8.02
#